data_AF-A0A0D3KZ22-F1
#
_entry.id   AF-A0A0D3KZ22-F1
#
_cell.length_a   1.000
_cell.length_b   1.000
_cell.length_c   1.000
_cell.angle_alpha   90.00
_cell.angle_beta   90.00
_cell.angle_gamma   90.00
#
_symmetry.space_group_name_H-M   'P 1'
#
loop_
_entity.id
_entity.type
_entity.pdbx_description
1 polymer ?
#
loop_
_entity_poly.entity_id
_entity_poly.type
_entity_poly.pdbx_seq_one_letter_code
_entity_poly.pdbx_strand_id
1 'polypeptide(L)'
;MPRHSYPPPHGTHQQLQYSLPPEHSGSGRPRDESLDHSSWRRDEQQSSDARIRVEPSRSAAGGQCNAKQLNNRISDASGTEELLTLFAAHSTGLDHIHAGNLWNKLGKQNIERRHEEQLEQLVRRTLDLVSSCEARTLSNIAHGVAKCRLPASVDPSGWSSEHHSQLHQWQLWLSLERGEDGQQYLLPDSQRQLCRDAMVANLARPSGLQRSVAAALTSVQHGFEEECLEPLTGYSLDLAIPSTRIAIEVDGPFHFLLPDGRGVRRPNGPTLLKRRLLAAAGWRVISVPFFEWDALPTASERQTYLERAVALSE
;
A
#
# COMPACT_ATOMS: atom_id res chain seq x y z
N MET A 1 -17.66 -56.65 19.92
CA MET A 1 -17.49 -55.18 19.80
C MET A 1 -16.59 -54.88 18.62
N PRO A 2 -16.89 -53.82 17.84
CA PRO A 2 -16.76 -53.83 16.39
C PRO A 2 -15.48 -53.17 15.89
N ARG A 3 -14.94 -53.71 14.80
CA ARG A 3 -13.98 -53.04 13.91
C ARG A 3 -14.80 -52.18 12.94
N HIS A 4 -14.66 -50.86 13.01
CA HIS A 4 -15.20 -49.97 12.00
C HIS A 4 -14.13 -49.72 10.92
N SER A 5 -14.39 -50.31 9.75
CA SER A 5 -13.74 -50.02 8.48
C SER A 5 -14.32 -48.72 7.92
N TYR A 6 -13.48 -47.74 7.61
CA TYR A 6 -13.86 -46.56 6.83
C TYR A 6 -13.69 -46.84 5.32
N PRO A 7 -14.63 -46.43 4.46
CA PRO A 7 -14.48 -46.55 3.01
C PRO A 7 -13.56 -45.45 2.44
N PRO A 8 -12.96 -45.65 1.25
CA PRO A 8 -12.10 -44.67 0.61
C PRO A 8 -12.92 -43.53 -0.03
N PRO A 9 -12.38 -42.30 -0.14
CA PRO A 9 -13.03 -41.23 -0.87
C PRO A 9 -12.93 -41.47 -2.38
N HIS A 10 -14.10 -41.48 -3.04
CA HIS A 10 -14.21 -41.48 -4.49
C HIS A 10 -13.69 -40.15 -5.07
N GLY A 11 -12.84 -40.27 -6.09
CA GLY A 11 -12.39 -39.16 -6.90
C GLY A 11 -13.50 -38.60 -7.78
N THR A 12 -13.44 -37.30 -8.00
CA THR A 12 -14.01 -36.67 -9.20
C THR A 12 -12.96 -35.72 -9.74
N HIS A 13 -12.23 -36.20 -10.75
CA HIS A 13 -11.41 -35.38 -11.62
C HIS A 13 -12.35 -34.48 -12.43
N GLN A 14 -12.24 -33.16 -12.28
CA GLN A 14 -12.76 -32.22 -13.27
C GLN A 14 -11.54 -31.51 -13.88
N GLN A 15 -11.09 -32.03 -15.03
CA GLN A 15 -10.13 -31.38 -15.91
C GLN A 15 -10.80 -30.12 -16.49
N LEU A 16 -10.29 -28.95 -16.12
CA LEU A 16 -10.57 -27.72 -16.86
C LEU A 16 -9.64 -27.68 -18.08
N GLN A 17 -10.17 -28.08 -19.24
CA GLN A 17 -9.56 -27.81 -20.53
C GLN A 17 -9.60 -26.31 -20.81
N TYR A 18 -8.44 -25.66 -20.84
CA TYR A 18 -8.29 -24.33 -21.44
C TYR A 18 -8.12 -24.50 -22.94
N SER A 19 -9.16 -24.14 -23.70
CA SER A 19 -9.10 -24.00 -25.16
C SER A 19 -8.33 -22.73 -25.52
N LEU A 20 -7.22 -22.90 -26.25
CA LEU A 20 -6.48 -21.80 -26.89
C LEU A 20 -7.29 -21.26 -28.09
N PRO A 21 -7.39 -19.94 -28.29
CA PRO A 21 -7.93 -19.38 -29.53
C PRO A 21 -6.93 -19.53 -30.69
N PRO A 22 -7.40 -19.65 -31.94
CA PRO A 22 -6.56 -20.00 -33.09
C PRO A 22 -5.63 -18.87 -33.53
N GLU A 23 -4.45 -19.28 -34.02
CA GLU A 23 -3.46 -18.42 -34.65
C GLU A 23 -4.00 -17.83 -35.97
N HIS A 24 -4.01 -16.49 -36.07
CA HIS A 24 -4.13 -15.80 -37.34
C HIS A 24 -2.74 -15.39 -37.83
N SER A 25 -2.26 -16.12 -38.83
CA SER A 25 -1.17 -15.71 -39.71
C SER A 25 -1.55 -14.44 -40.47
N GLY A 26 -0.85 -13.34 -40.23
CA GLY A 26 -1.05 -12.08 -40.95
C GLY A 26 0.21 -11.22 -40.89
N SER A 27 0.98 -11.22 -41.96
CA SER A 27 2.15 -10.37 -42.18
C SER A 27 1.76 -8.89 -42.32
N GLY A 28 2.35 -8.02 -41.50
CA GLY A 28 2.23 -6.56 -41.65
C GLY A 28 3.12 -5.80 -40.68
N ARG A 29 4.17 -5.14 -41.19
CA ARG A 29 5.02 -4.21 -40.43
C ARG A 29 4.21 -2.98 -39.99
N PRO A 30 4.36 -2.46 -38.76
CA PRO A 30 3.87 -1.13 -38.44
C PRO A 30 4.81 -0.07 -39.01
N ARG A 31 4.24 0.90 -39.74
CA ARG A 31 4.90 2.14 -40.15
C ARG A 31 4.94 3.12 -38.97
N ASP A 32 6.03 3.87 -38.99
CA ASP A 32 6.34 5.05 -38.21
C ASP A 32 5.34 6.18 -38.50
N GLU A 33 4.62 6.66 -37.48
CA GLU A 33 3.84 7.90 -37.56
C GLU A 33 4.18 8.78 -36.35
N SER A 34 5.09 9.71 -36.61
CA SER A 34 5.36 10.90 -35.82
C SER A 34 4.11 11.78 -35.71
N LEU A 35 3.64 12.04 -34.49
CA LEU A 35 2.59 13.04 -34.22
C LEU A 35 3.21 14.43 -34.07
N ASP A 36 2.84 15.31 -34.99
CA ASP A 36 3.15 16.74 -35.04
C ASP A 36 2.35 17.51 -33.97
N HIS A 37 3.06 18.28 -33.14
CA HIS A 37 2.53 19.19 -32.15
C HIS A 37 2.32 20.59 -32.77
N SER A 38 1.17 20.86 -33.40
CA SER A 38 0.90 22.23 -33.88
C SER A 38 -0.57 22.61 -34.14
N SER A 39 -1.56 22.12 -33.36
CA SER A 39 -2.99 22.47 -33.61
C SER A 39 -3.83 22.90 -32.39
N TRP A 40 -3.25 23.57 -31.39
CA TRP A 40 -4.04 24.12 -30.24
C TRP A 40 -3.86 25.62 -29.99
N ARG A 41 -3.51 26.40 -31.02
CA ARG A 41 -3.53 27.88 -30.93
C ARG A 41 -4.19 28.51 -32.15
N ARG A 42 -5.52 28.45 -32.18
CA ARG A 42 -6.37 29.45 -32.84
C ARG A 42 -7.81 29.08 -32.52
N ASP A 43 -8.38 29.75 -31.53
CA ASP A 43 -9.81 30.09 -31.44
C ASP A 43 -10.07 30.80 -30.09
N GLU A 44 -9.35 31.91 -29.89
CA GLU A 44 -9.73 32.96 -28.94
C GLU A 44 -9.62 34.27 -29.70
N GLN A 45 -10.69 34.65 -30.41
CA GLN A 45 -11.06 36.03 -30.74
C GLN A 45 -12.25 36.03 -31.69
N GLN A 46 -13.46 36.10 -31.13
CA GLN A 46 -14.58 36.91 -31.67
C GLN A 46 -15.81 36.70 -30.78
N SER A 47 -16.19 37.75 -30.04
CA SER A 47 -17.53 38.36 -30.12
C SER A 47 -17.74 39.27 -28.90
N SER A 48 -17.70 40.57 -29.15
CA SER A 48 -18.08 41.64 -28.24
C SER A 48 -19.57 41.99 -28.40
N ASP A 49 -20.14 42.54 -27.32
CA ASP A 49 -21.40 43.30 -27.23
C ASP A 49 -22.74 42.55 -27.30
N ALA A 50 -23.33 42.36 -26.11
CA ALA A 50 -24.73 42.68 -25.87
C ALA A 50 -24.96 42.93 -24.36
N ARG A 51 -25.22 44.19 -23.99
CA ARG A 51 -25.70 44.57 -22.66
C ARG A 51 -27.17 44.19 -22.54
N ILE A 52 -27.50 43.22 -21.68
CA ILE A 52 -28.86 43.05 -21.15
C ILE A 52 -28.79 43.17 -19.62
N ARG A 53 -29.42 44.23 -19.12
CA ARG A 53 -29.62 44.48 -17.69
C ARG A 53 -30.80 43.61 -17.24
N VAL A 54 -30.53 42.63 -16.37
CA VAL A 54 -31.57 41.84 -15.68
C VAL A 54 -31.45 42.14 -14.19
N GLU A 55 -32.51 42.68 -13.61
CA GLU A 55 -32.63 42.92 -12.17
C GLU A 55 -32.80 41.60 -11.38
N PRO A 56 -32.42 41.56 -10.08
CA PRO A 56 -32.25 40.31 -9.36
C PRO A 56 -33.59 39.73 -8.91
N SER A 57 -33.98 38.60 -9.48
CA SER A 57 -35.01 37.74 -8.92
C SER A 57 -34.45 36.97 -7.72
N ARG A 58 -34.93 37.34 -6.52
CA ARG A 58 -34.81 36.51 -5.32
C ARG A 58 -35.65 35.25 -5.50
N SER A 59 -35.00 34.10 -5.71
CA SER A 59 -35.64 32.79 -5.51
C SER A 59 -34.67 31.80 -4.88
N ALA A 60 -35.18 31.04 -3.92
CA ALA A 60 -34.47 30.23 -2.94
C ALA A 60 -33.41 29.27 -3.52
N ALA A 61 -32.26 29.23 -2.83
CA ALA A 61 -31.12 28.39 -3.14
C ALA A 61 -31.39 26.92 -2.79
N GLY A 62 -31.40 26.08 -3.81
CA GLY A 62 -31.40 24.62 -3.72
C GLY A 62 -30.69 23.98 -4.92
N GLY A 63 -29.72 24.69 -5.52
CA GLY A 63 -28.92 24.15 -6.61
C GLY A 63 -27.86 23.20 -6.07
N GLN A 64 -27.92 21.92 -6.46
CA GLN A 64 -26.86 20.95 -6.21
C GLN A 64 -25.53 21.51 -6.73
N CYS A 65 -24.64 21.83 -5.80
CA CYS A 65 -23.29 22.28 -6.10
C CYS A 65 -22.55 21.13 -6.82
N ASN A 66 -22.11 21.35 -8.06
CA ASN A 66 -21.30 20.34 -8.75
C ASN A 66 -19.88 20.27 -8.13
N ALA A 67 -19.14 19.17 -8.40
CA ALA A 67 -17.82 18.93 -7.83
C ALA A 67 -16.84 20.10 -8.02
N LYS A 68 -16.80 20.69 -9.23
CA LYS A 68 -15.92 21.83 -9.52
C LYS A 68 -16.28 23.06 -8.69
N GLN A 69 -17.57 23.36 -8.55
CA GLN A 69 -18.07 24.46 -7.72
C GLN A 69 -17.73 24.23 -6.25
N LEU A 70 -17.86 22.99 -5.76
CA LEU A 70 -17.53 22.66 -4.36
C LEU A 70 -16.04 22.86 -4.10
N ASN A 71 -15.17 22.38 -5.01
CA ASN A 71 -13.73 22.56 -4.87
C ASN A 71 -13.30 24.04 -4.90
N ASN A 72 -13.95 24.87 -5.72
CA ASN A 72 -13.72 26.31 -5.72
C ASN A 72 -14.13 26.95 -4.39
N ARG A 73 -15.32 26.61 -3.87
CA ARG A 73 -15.79 27.10 -2.56
C ARG A 73 -14.86 26.71 -1.42
N ILE A 74 -14.32 25.48 -1.42
CA ILE A 74 -13.31 25.06 -0.44
C ILE A 74 -12.03 25.90 -0.56
N SER A 75 -11.61 26.18 -1.80
CA SER A 75 -10.42 27.00 -2.08
C SER A 75 -10.58 28.44 -1.61
N ASP A 76 -11.78 29.00 -1.76
CA ASP A 76 -12.10 30.39 -1.40
C ASP A 76 -12.41 30.55 0.10
N ALA A 77 -12.76 29.47 0.78
CA ALA A 77 -13.10 29.50 2.20
C ALA A 77 -11.94 30.06 3.05
N SER A 78 -12.29 30.96 3.96
CA SER A 78 -11.35 31.82 4.69
C SER A 78 -11.10 31.38 6.12
N GLY A 79 -11.92 30.47 6.66
CA GLY A 79 -11.81 30.01 8.05
C GLY A 79 -12.34 28.61 8.30
N THR A 80 -12.02 28.09 9.48
CA THR A 80 -12.35 26.72 9.92
C THR A 80 -13.86 26.43 9.87
N GLU A 81 -14.68 27.33 10.40
CA GLU A 81 -16.15 27.17 10.44
C GLU A 81 -16.76 27.05 9.04
N GLU A 82 -16.27 27.85 8.09
CA GLU A 82 -16.73 27.83 6.71
C GLU A 82 -16.36 26.50 6.02
N LEU A 83 -15.13 26.03 6.23
CA LEU A 83 -14.65 24.75 5.71
C LEU A 83 -15.45 23.56 6.28
N LEU A 84 -15.71 23.56 7.59
CA LEU A 84 -16.47 22.49 8.25
C LEU A 84 -17.96 22.53 7.89
N THR A 85 -18.52 23.72 7.66
CA THR A 85 -19.89 23.89 7.15
C THR A 85 -20.01 23.33 5.72
N LEU A 86 -19.03 23.62 4.86
CA LEU A 86 -18.97 23.07 3.50
C LEU A 86 -18.89 21.53 3.53
N PHE A 87 -18.04 20.98 4.41
CA PHE A 87 -17.95 19.54 4.66
C PHE A 87 -19.30 18.96 5.09
N ALA A 88 -19.92 19.51 6.14
CA ALA A 88 -21.17 18.98 6.69
C ALA A 88 -22.30 18.98 5.64
N ALA A 89 -22.38 20.02 4.82
CA ALA A 89 -23.42 20.14 3.80
C ALA A 89 -23.23 19.20 2.59
N HIS A 90 -22.02 18.67 2.35
CA HIS A 90 -21.68 17.90 1.14
C HIS A 90 -21.02 16.55 1.45
N SER A 91 -21.05 16.09 2.70
CA SER A 91 -20.26 14.93 3.19
C SER A 91 -20.41 13.66 2.35
N THR A 92 -21.62 13.38 1.86
CA THR A 92 -21.94 12.21 1.03
C THR A 92 -21.40 12.32 -0.40
N GLY A 93 -21.22 13.53 -0.92
CA GLY A 93 -20.75 13.82 -2.28
C GLY A 93 -19.26 14.13 -2.38
N LEU A 94 -18.51 14.10 -1.28
CA LEU A 94 -17.07 14.34 -1.29
C LEU A 94 -16.33 13.16 -1.93
N ASP A 95 -15.45 13.50 -2.87
CA ASP A 95 -14.40 12.63 -3.40
C ASP A 95 -13.03 12.95 -2.78
N HIS A 96 -12.00 12.21 -3.19
CA HIS A 96 -10.63 12.38 -2.70
C HIS A 96 -10.03 13.77 -2.99
N ILE A 97 -10.40 14.42 -4.10
CA ILE A 97 -9.88 15.75 -4.46
C ILE A 97 -10.38 16.77 -3.45
N HIS A 98 -11.68 16.74 -3.13
CA HIS A 98 -12.26 17.64 -2.13
C HIS A 98 -11.67 17.39 -0.75
N ALA A 99 -11.49 16.12 -0.34
CA ALA A 99 -10.89 15.77 0.94
C ALA A 99 -9.46 16.32 1.05
N GLY A 100 -8.63 16.15 0.00
CA GLY A 100 -7.29 16.72 -0.04
C GLY A 100 -7.29 18.25 0.06
N ASN A 101 -8.22 18.93 -0.61
CA ASN A 101 -8.29 20.39 -0.54
C ASN A 101 -8.76 20.88 0.84
N LEU A 102 -9.79 20.24 1.41
CA LEU A 102 -10.30 20.54 2.76
C LEU A 102 -9.18 20.45 3.79
N TRP A 103 -8.44 19.33 3.83
CA TRP A 103 -7.35 19.14 4.79
C TRP A 103 -6.20 20.13 4.58
N ASN A 104 -5.81 20.40 3.33
CA ASN A 104 -4.78 21.41 3.03
C ASN A 104 -5.20 22.81 3.50
N LYS A 105 -6.48 23.16 3.40
CA LYS A 105 -7.01 24.44 3.89
C LYS A 105 -7.10 24.46 5.41
N LEU A 106 -7.67 23.43 6.03
CA LEU A 106 -7.82 23.30 7.48
C LEU A 106 -6.48 23.29 8.20
N GLY A 107 -5.44 22.65 7.64
CA GLY A 107 -4.09 22.63 8.22
C GLY A 107 -3.41 24.00 8.31
N LYS A 108 -3.98 25.04 7.67
CA LYS A 108 -3.52 26.43 7.74
C LYS A 108 -4.36 27.30 8.67
N GLN A 109 -5.44 26.75 9.24
CA GLN A 109 -6.37 27.48 10.10
C GLN A 109 -6.09 27.24 11.58
N ASN A 110 -6.68 28.10 12.42
CA ASN A 110 -6.72 27.87 13.85
C ASN A 110 -7.84 26.88 14.19
N ILE A 111 -7.49 25.76 14.83
CA ILE A 111 -8.43 24.72 15.25
C ILE A 111 -8.67 24.85 16.76
N GLU A 112 -9.93 25.06 17.13
CA GLU A 112 -10.41 25.10 18.51
C GLU A 112 -11.11 23.80 18.89
N ARG A 113 -11.23 23.54 20.20
CA ARG A 113 -11.90 22.34 20.75
C ARG A 113 -13.33 22.13 20.23
N ARG A 114 -14.07 23.21 19.99
CA ARG A 114 -15.44 23.13 19.46
C ARG A 114 -15.54 22.44 18.10
N HIS A 115 -14.45 22.38 17.33
CA HIS A 115 -14.42 21.78 16.00
C HIS A 115 -14.10 20.27 16.02
N GLU A 116 -13.76 19.70 17.17
CA GLU A 116 -13.25 18.32 17.28
C GLU A 116 -14.22 17.30 16.68
N GLU A 117 -15.51 17.38 17.01
CA GLU A 117 -16.53 16.44 16.51
C GLU A 117 -16.65 16.46 14.98
N GLN A 118 -16.68 17.64 14.36
CA GLN A 118 -16.77 17.77 12.91
C GLN A 118 -15.49 17.30 12.21
N LEU A 119 -14.34 17.53 12.83
CA LEU A 119 -13.06 17.05 12.32
C LEU A 119 -12.95 15.52 12.43
N GLU A 120 -13.46 14.90 13.50
CA GLU A 120 -13.58 13.44 13.59
C GLU A 120 -14.47 12.86 12.48
N GLN A 121 -15.60 13.50 12.20
CA GLN A 121 -16.46 13.10 11.09
C GLN A 121 -15.74 13.23 9.74
N LEU A 122 -14.98 14.31 9.54
CA LEU A 122 -14.16 14.48 8.34
C LEU A 122 -13.07 13.41 8.23
N VAL A 123 -12.41 13.04 9.34
CA VAL A 123 -11.44 11.94 9.36
C VAL A 123 -12.10 10.64 8.92
N ARG A 124 -13.25 10.27 9.51
CA ARG A 124 -13.99 9.06 9.11
C ARG A 124 -14.31 9.05 7.62
N ARG A 125 -14.84 10.16 7.10
CA ARG A 125 -15.14 10.28 5.66
C ARG A 125 -13.87 10.20 4.79
N THR A 126 -12.76 10.76 5.27
CA THR A 126 -11.48 10.73 4.56
C THR A 126 -10.95 9.30 4.48
N LEU A 127 -11.09 8.50 5.54
CA LEU A 127 -10.69 7.09 5.55
C LEU A 127 -11.38 6.28 4.44
N ASP A 128 -12.68 6.51 4.20
CA ASP A 128 -13.41 5.86 3.09
C ASP A 128 -12.83 6.18 1.70
N LEU A 129 -12.13 7.31 1.58
CA LEU A 129 -11.62 7.84 0.31
C LEU A 129 -10.14 7.52 0.08
N VAL A 130 -9.40 7.10 1.12
CA VAL A 130 -7.93 6.88 1.09
C VAL A 130 -7.51 5.99 -0.08
N SER A 131 -8.25 4.91 -0.35
CA SER A 131 -7.94 3.97 -1.43
C SER A 131 -8.01 4.58 -2.84
N SER A 132 -8.73 5.69 -3.00
CA SER A 132 -8.87 6.42 -4.26
C SER A 132 -7.92 7.62 -4.39
N CYS A 133 -7.15 7.93 -3.33
CA CYS A 133 -6.28 9.11 -3.31
C CYS A 133 -4.98 8.87 -4.07
N GLU A 134 -4.62 9.79 -4.95
CA GLU A 134 -3.26 9.90 -5.49
C GLU A 134 -2.26 10.41 -4.43
N ALA A 135 -0.97 10.22 -4.68
CA ALA A 135 0.11 10.60 -3.76
C ALA A 135 0.06 12.07 -3.30
N ARG A 136 -0.28 13.01 -4.20
CA ARG A 136 -0.42 14.43 -3.85
C ARG A 136 -1.56 14.65 -2.87
N THR A 137 -2.69 13.99 -3.10
CA THR A 137 -3.89 14.09 -2.26
C THR A 137 -3.62 13.53 -0.87
N LEU A 138 -2.98 12.35 -0.77
CA LEU A 138 -2.58 11.77 0.50
C LEU A 138 -1.63 12.68 1.28
N SER A 139 -0.66 13.32 0.61
CA SER A 139 0.25 14.27 1.25
C SER A 139 -0.49 15.47 1.86
N ASN A 140 -1.44 16.05 1.11
CA ASN A 140 -2.29 17.14 1.60
C ASN A 140 -3.15 16.73 2.80
N ILE A 141 -3.74 15.53 2.75
CA ILE A 141 -4.52 14.96 3.84
C ILE A 141 -3.64 14.79 5.08
N ALA A 142 -2.52 14.08 4.95
CA ALA A 142 -1.61 13.81 6.06
C ALA A 142 -1.10 15.09 6.72
N HIS A 143 -0.71 16.08 5.92
CA HIS A 143 -0.29 17.39 6.41
C HIS A 143 -1.41 18.11 7.18
N GLY A 144 -2.61 18.15 6.61
CA GLY A 144 -3.77 18.81 7.21
C GLY A 144 -4.19 18.17 8.53
N VAL A 145 -4.35 16.85 8.55
CA VAL A 145 -4.71 16.08 9.76
C VAL A 145 -3.69 16.32 10.86
N ALA A 146 -2.38 16.24 10.56
CA ALA A 146 -1.33 16.46 11.54
C ALA A 146 -1.34 17.89 12.11
N LYS A 147 -1.58 18.91 11.28
CA LYS A 147 -1.65 20.31 11.72
C LYS A 147 -2.88 20.63 12.55
N CYS A 148 -3.99 19.92 12.34
CA CYS A 148 -5.20 20.09 13.12
C CYS A 148 -5.07 19.57 14.56
N ARG A 149 -3.98 18.82 14.88
CA ARG A 149 -3.67 18.32 16.23
C ARG A 149 -4.87 17.65 16.90
N LEU A 150 -5.64 16.89 16.12
CA LEU A 150 -6.76 16.16 16.67
C LEU A 150 -6.27 15.27 17.80
N PRO A 151 -6.99 15.21 18.94
CA PRO A 151 -6.59 14.33 20.02
C PRO A 151 -6.37 12.94 19.47
N ALA A 152 -5.19 12.38 19.71
CA ALA A 152 -4.87 11.00 19.41
C ALA A 152 -5.68 10.11 20.37
N SER A 153 -6.99 10.01 20.15
CA SER A 153 -7.90 9.15 20.89
C SER A 153 -8.32 7.95 20.07
N VAL A 154 -7.50 7.57 19.08
CA VAL A 154 -7.76 6.33 18.35
C VAL A 154 -7.25 5.20 19.23
N ASP A 155 -8.15 4.63 20.01
CA ASP A 155 -7.92 3.36 20.68
C ASP A 155 -7.82 2.27 19.61
N PRO A 156 -6.63 1.68 19.38
CA PRO A 156 -6.48 0.65 18.37
C PRO A 156 -7.11 -0.68 18.82
N SER A 157 -7.59 -0.83 20.06
CA SER A 157 -8.07 -2.11 20.60
C SER A 157 -9.12 -2.82 19.72
N GLY A 158 -9.98 -2.06 19.04
CA GLY A 158 -11.03 -2.58 18.15
C GLY A 158 -10.61 -2.80 16.69
N TRP A 159 -9.35 -2.57 16.34
CA TRP A 159 -8.87 -2.71 14.96
C TRP A 159 -8.67 -4.18 14.55
N SER A 160 -8.63 -4.43 13.24
CA SER A 160 -8.30 -5.74 12.70
C SER A 160 -6.82 -6.07 12.90
N SER A 161 -6.48 -7.36 12.90
CA SER A 161 -5.09 -7.82 12.99
C SER A 161 -4.20 -7.28 11.86
N GLU A 162 -4.77 -7.05 10.67
CA GLU A 162 -4.07 -6.43 9.54
C GLU A 162 -3.71 -4.96 9.84
N HIS A 163 -4.64 -4.18 10.37
CA HIS A 163 -4.37 -2.79 10.75
C HIS A 163 -3.36 -2.70 11.90
N HIS A 164 -3.44 -3.60 12.88
CA HIS A 164 -2.42 -3.72 13.93
C HIS A 164 -1.04 -4.06 13.37
N SER A 165 -0.98 -4.97 12.41
CA SER A 165 0.28 -5.34 11.75
C SER A 165 0.89 -4.15 11.01
N GLN A 166 0.08 -3.39 10.26
CA GLN A 166 0.54 -2.17 9.57
C GLN A 166 0.99 -1.08 10.57
N LEU A 167 0.27 -0.92 11.68
CA LEU A 167 0.64 0.03 12.74
C LEU A 167 1.95 -0.37 13.42
N HIS A 168 2.16 -1.66 13.66
CA HIS A 168 3.44 -2.19 14.15
C HIS A 168 4.58 -1.91 13.18
N GLN A 169 4.40 -2.15 11.88
CA GLN A 169 5.41 -1.83 10.86
C GLN A 169 5.79 -0.35 10.86
N TRP A 170 4.82 0.54 11.06
CA TRP A 170 5.10 1.97 11.21
C TRP A 170 5.86 2.30 12.50
N GLN A 171 5.50 1.68 13.63
CA GLN A 171 6.22 1.82 14.90
C GLN A 171 7.66 1.30 14.82
N LEU A 172 7.91 0.22 14.06
CA LEU A 172 9.26 -0.27 13.75
C LEU A 172 10.05 0.73 12.91
N TRP A 173 9.43 1.33 11.88
CA TRP A 173 10.09 2.35 11.07
C TRP A 173 10.50 3.56 11.91
N LEU A 174 9.63 4.01 12.81
CA LEU A 174 9.95 5.08 13.76
C LEU A 174 11.13 4.69 14.66
N SER A 175 11.12 3.51 15.26
CA SER A 175 12.17 3.12 16.21
C SER A 175 13.51 2.82 15.52
N LEU A 176 13.50 2.09 14.41
CA LEU A 176 14.72 1.61 13.75
C LEU A 176 15.38 2.68 12.86
N GLU A 177 14.60 3.52 12.19
CA GLU A 177 15.14 4.45 11.20
C GLU A 177 15.05 5.92 11.59
N ARG A 178 14.07 6.29 12.42
CA ARG A 178 13.98 7.67 12.95
C ARG A 178 14.69 7.81 14.30
N GLY A 179 14.81 6.72 15.06
CA GLY A 179 15.48 6.74 16.36
C GLY A 179 14.88 7.80 17.28
N GLU A 180 15.73 8.68 17.83
CA GLU A 180 15.32 9.75 18.75
C GLU A 180 14.27 10.69 18.15
N ASP A 181 14.35 11.02 16.86
CA ASP A 181 13.36 11.87 16.17
C ASP A 181 11.96 11.23 16.13
N GLY A 182 11.91 9.90 16.13
CA GLY A 182 10.69 9.11 16.09
C GLY A 182 10.04 8.90 17.45
N GLN A 183 10.79 9.08 18.54
CA GLN A 183 10.40 8.67 19.90
C GLN A 183 9.08 9.29 20.36
N GLN A 184 8.86 10.57 20.03
CA GLN A 184 7.63 11.30 20.39
C GLN A 184 6.36 10.75 19.72
N TYR A 185 6.50 9.93 18.68
CA TYR A 185 5.41 9.33 17.92
C TYR A 185 5.20 7.84 18.25
N LEU A 186 5.99 7.29 19.17
CA LEU A 186 5.78 5.92 19.63
C LEU A 186 4.52 5.83 20.50
N LEU A 187 3.73 4.79 20.25
CA LEU A 187 2.58 4.44 21.07
C LEU A 187 3.03 3.96 22.45
N PRO A 188 2.16 3.97 23.46
CA PRO A 188 2.42 3.30 24.74
C PRO A 188 2.80 1.82 24.55
N ASP A 189 3.63 1.30 25.45
CA ASP A 189 4.19 -0.06 25.37
C ASP A 189 3.12 -1.15 25.20
N SER A 190 2.00 -1.04 25.91
CA SER A 190 0.89 -1.98 25.82
C SER A 190 0.26 -2.03 24.42
N GLN A 191 0.13 -0.88 23.75
CA GLN A 191 -0.40 -0.82 22.38
C GLN A 191 0.62 -1.33 21.37
N ARG A 192 1.93 -1.04 21.56
CA ARG A 192 2.99 -1.61 20.71
C ARG A 192 3.02 -3.14 20.84
N GLN A 193 2.89 -3.68 22.05
CA GLN A 193 2.83 -5.12 22.26
C GLN A 193 1.62 -5.75 21.58
N LEU A 194 0.43 -5.15 21.72
CA LEU A 194 -0.78 -5.61 21.04
C LEU A 194 -0.61 -5.64 19.51
N CYS A 195 0.03 -4.61 18.94
CA CYS A 195 0.28 -4.55 17.50
C CYS A 195 1.31 -5.60 17.06
N ARG A 196 2.35 -5.83 17.85
CA ARG A 196 3.35 -6.87 17.61
C ARG A 196 2.72 -8.26 17.65
N ASP A 197 1.89 -8.54 18.65
CA ASP A 197 1.25 -9.85 18.81
C ASP A 197 0.32 -10.16 17.62
N ALA A 198 -0.41 -9.16 17.11
CA ALA A 198 -1.23 -9.32 15.91
C ALA A 198 -0.40 -9.64 14.66
N MET A 199 0.79 -9.05 14.51
CA MET A 199 1.71 -9.37 13.43
C MET A 199 2.26 -10.80 13.55
N VAL A 200 2.67 -11.20 14.76
CA VAL A 200 3.17 -12.56 15.03
C VAL A 200 2.09 -13.62 14.89
N ALA A 201 0.81 -13.29 15.09
CA ALA A 201 -0.28 -14.25 14.88
C ALA A 201 -0.49 -14.61 13.39
N ASN A 202 0.01 -13.79 12.46
CA ASN A 202 -0.16 -13.96 11.01
C ASN A 202 1.03 -14.67 10.35
N LEU A 203 1.64 -15.66 11.01
CA LEU A 203 2.73 -16.44 10.42
C LEU A 203 2.24 -17.29 9.24
N ALA A 204 2.86 -17.10 8.09
CA ALA A 204 2.59 -17.89 6.89
C ALA A 204 3.10 -19.33 7.06
N ARG A 205 2.49 -20.26 6.33
CA ARG A 205 3.00 -21.63 6.24
C ARG A 205 4.03 -21.72 5.12
N PRO A 206 5.10 -22.54 5.27
CA PRO A 206 6.10 -22.71 4.24
C PRO A 206 5.51 -23.13 2.89
N SER A 207 5.83 -22.37 1.85
CA SER A 207 5.37 -22.68 0.50
C SER A 207 6.15 -23.85 -0.13
N GLY A 208 5.63 -24.43 -1.22
CA GLY A 208 6.39 -25.41 -2.00
C GLY A 208 7.71 -24.84 -2.55
N LEU A 209 7.71 -23.56 -2.92
CA LEU A 209 8.89 -22.83 -3.37
C LEU A 209 9.93 -22.72 -2.26
N GLN A 210 9.50 -22.33 -1.05
CA GLN A 210 10.39 -22.21 0.10
C GLN A 210 11.06 -23.53 0.47
N ARG A 211 10.30 -24.64 0.49
CA ARG A 211 10.89 -25.98 0.72
C ARG A 211 11.93 -26.35 -0.34
N SER A 212 11.72 -25.95 -1.59
CA SER A 212 12.67 -26.18 -2.69
C SER A 212 13.97 -25.41 -2.47
N VAL A 213 13.87 -24.14 -2.05
CA VAL A 213 15.03 -23.30 -1.72
C VAL A 213 15.77 -23.82 -0.49
N ALA A 214 15.05 -24.17 0.58
CA ALA A 214 15.62 -24.74 1.81
C ALA A 214 16.41 -26.02 1.52
N ALA A 215 15.85 -26.93 0.71
CA ALA A 215 16.51 -28.17 0.34
C ALA A 215 17.83 -27.94 -0.42
N ALA A 216 17.87 -26.96 -1.31
CA ALA A 216 19.10 -26.58 -2.00
C ALA A 216 20.11 -25.90 -1.06
N LEU A 217 19.63 -25.06 -0.13
CA LEU A 217 20.47 -24.34 0.83
C LEU A 217 21.22 -25.28 1.77
N THR A 218 20.65 -26.44 2.12
CA THR A 218 21.32 -27.49 2.91
C THR A 218 22.67 -27.93 2.33
N SER A 219 22.86 -27.83 1.02
CA SER A 219 24.14 -28.17 0.38
C SER A 219 25.15 -27.02 0.37
N VAL A 220 24.70 -25.81 0.69
CA VAL A 220 25.48 -24.55 0.60
C VAL A 220 25.86 -24.02 1.97
N GLN A 221 24.93 -24.05 2.92
CA GLN A 221 25.09 -23.44 4.22
C GLN A 221 24.54 -24.33 5.32
N HIS A 222 25.29 -24.42 6.42
CA HIS A 222 24.90 -25.17 7.60
C HIS A 222 24.41 -24.21 8.69
N GLY A 223 23.55 -24.70 9.59
CA GLY A 223 23.07 -23.92 10.72
C GLY A 223 22.10 -22.79 10.36
N PHE A 224 21.41 -22.91 9.22
CA PHE A 224 20.26 -22.06 8.92
C PHE A 224 19.00 -22.61 9.62
N GLU A 225 18.04 -21.73 9.85
CA GLU A 225 16.73 -22.01 10.45
C GLU A 225 15.63 -21.63 9.45
N GLU A 226 14.57 -22.43 9.36
CA GLU A 226 13.37 -22.11 8.56
C GLU A 226 12.32 -21.41 9.43
N GLU A 227 11.57 -20.46 8.87
CA GLU A 227 10.49 -19.73 9.58
C GLU A 227 10.93 -19.15 10.94
N CYS A 228 12.12 -18.54 10.95
CA CYS A 228 12.72 -17.99 12.15
C CYS A 228 12.01 -16.68 12.53
N LEU A 229 11.33 -16.65 13.68
CA LEU A 229 10.72 -15.43 14.20
C LEU A 229 11.81 -14.47 14.71
N GLU A 230 11.95 -13.33 14.05
CA GLU A 230 12.88 -12.28 14.44
C GLU A 230 12.31 -11.49 15.64
N PRO A 231 12.93 -11.54 16.84
CA PRO A 231 12.26 -11.06 18.05
C PRO A 231 12.00 -9.55 18.09
N LEU A 232 12.89 -8.75 17.50
CA LEU A 232 12.83 -7.29 17.55
C LEU A 232 11.70 -6.74 16.66
N THR A 233 11.58 -7.29 15.46
CA THR A 233 10.66 -6.86 14.42
C THR A 233 9.35 -7.65 14.43
N GLY A 234 9.36 -8.89 14.91
CA GLY A 234 8.20 -9.78 14.84
C GLY A 234 7.94 -10.37 13.45
N TYR A 235 8.83 -10.15 12.47
CA TYR A 235 8.76 -10.81 11.17
C TYR A 235 9.19 -12.29 11.27
N SER A 236 8.52 -13.17 10.52
CA SER A 236 9.09 -14.48 10.16
C SER A 236 10.10 -14.29 9.04
N LEU A 237 11.28 -14.87 9.21
CA LEU A 237 12.28 -15.01 8.16
C LEU A 237 12.09 -16.39 7.52
N ASP A 238 11.88 -16.45 6.20
CA ASP A 238 11.63 -17.72 5.51
C ASP A 238 12.78 -18.70 5.75
N LEU A 239 14.01 -18.19 5.63
CA LEU A 239 15.26 -18.85 5.98
C LEU A 239 16.20 -17.84 6.64
N ALA A 240 16.80 -18.20 7.77
CA ALA A 240 17.72 -17.35 8.52
C ALA A 240 19.05 -18.05 8.79
N ILE A 241 20.15 -17.32 8.73
CA ILE A 241 21.48 -17.76 9.19
C ILE A 241 21.87 -16.83 10.35
N PRO A 242 21.46 -17.15 11.59
CA PRO A 242 21.55 -16.22 12.71
C PRO A 242 22.99 -15.79 13.03
N SER A 243 23.96 -16.69 12.88
CA SER A 243 25.38 -16.47 13.16
C SER A 243 25.98 -15.30 12.38
N THR A 244 25.45 -15.03 11.18
CA THR A 244 25.94 -13.99 10.25
C THR A 244 24.86 -12.96 9.94
N ARG A 245 23.71 -13.01 10.62
CA ARG A 245 22.56 -12.12 10.41
C ARG A 245 22.11 -12.05 8.95
N ILE A 246 22.07 -13.19 8.25
CA ILE A 246 21.56 -13.28 6.89
C ILE A 246 20.12 -13.78 6.92
N ALA A 247 19.22 -13.09 6.25
CA ALA A 247 17.87 -13.54 5.98
C ALA A 247 17.73 -13.81 4.48
N ILE A 248 17.22 -14.98 4.09
CA ILE A 248 16.90 -15.33 2.72
C ILE A 248 15.38 -15.38 2.60
N GLU A 249 14.82 -14.39 1.90
CA GLU A 249 13.40 -14.23 1.62
C GLU A 249 13.05 -14.90 0.30
N VAL A 250 12.12 -15.85 0.33
CA VAL A 250 11.70 -16.64 -0.83
C VAL A 250 10.45 -16.01 -1.43
N ASP A 251 10.66 -15.20 -2.48
CA ASP A 251 9.60 -14.33 -2.98
C ASP A 251 8.72 -15.00 -4.04
N GLY A 252 7.51 -15.38 -3.64
CA GLY A 252 6.48 -15.87 -4.56
C GLY A 252 5.86 -14.79 -5.46
N PRO A 253 4.97 -15.17 -6.41
CA PRO A 253 4.38 -14.24 -7.37
C PRO A 253 3.67 -13.02 -6.77
N PHE A 254 3.01 -13.18 -5.62
CA PHE A 254 2.27 -12.11 -4.95
C PHE A 254 3.17 -11.02 -4.34
N HIS A 255 4.47 -11.28 -4.20
CA HIS A 255 5.46 -10.31 -3.71
C HIS A 255 5.92 -9.32 -4.79
N PHE A 256 5.48 -9.51 -6.03
CA PHE A 256 5.85 -8.66 -7.16
C PHE A 256 4.62 -7.96 -7.76
N LEU A 257 4.86 -6.76 -8.28
CA LEU A 257 3.94 -6.11 -9.19
C LEU A 257 3.86 -6.90 -10.51
N LEU A 258 2.81 -6.64 -11.28
CA LEU A 258 2.73 -7.13 -12.65
C LEU A 258 3.97 -6.64 -13.44
N PRO A 259 4.48 -7.45 -14.39
CA PRO A 259 5.62 -7.05 -15.21
C PRO A 259 5.34 -5.73 -15.92
N ASP A 260 6.35 -4.86 -16.00
CA ASP A 260 6.25 -3.66 -16.82
C ASP A 260 6.30 -4.00 -18.32
N GLY A 261 6.21 -2.98 -19.20
CA GLY A 261 6.26 -3.18 -20.65
C GLY A 261 7.56 -3.81 -21.17
N ARG A 262 8.59 -3.99 -20.32
CA ARG A 262 9.85 -4.68 -20.63
C ARG A 262 9.92 -6.07 -20.00
N GLY A 263 8.85 -6.53 -19.35
CA GLY A 263 8.80 -7.81 -18.64
C GLY A 263 9.47 -7.78 -17.26
N VAL A 264 9.89 -6.63 -16.77
CA VAL A 264 10.59 -6.53 -15.47
C VAL A 264 9.57 -6.58 -14.34
N ARG A 265 9.79 -7.51 -13.40
CA ARG A 265 9.01 -7.62 -12.16
C ARG A 265 9.69 -6.84 -11.06
N ARG A 266 8.93 -5.98 -10.37
CA ARG A 266 9.42 -5.21 -9.22
C ARG A 266 8.73 -5.68 -7.94
N PRO A 267 9.44 -5.79 -6.81
CA PRO A 267 8.80 -6.08 -5.53
C PRO A 267 7.72 -5.05 -5.20
N ASN A 268 6.65 -5.49 -4.54
CA ASN A 268 5.57 -4.60 -4.10
C ASN A 268 5.96 -3.84 -2.81
N GLY A 269 5.08 -2.93 -2.37
CA GLY A 269 5.29 -2.12 -1.17
C GLY A 269 5.55 -2.95 0.10
N PRO A 270 4.67 -3.90 0.47
CA PRO A 270 4.87 -4.78 1.61
C PRO A 270 6.21 -5.53 1.60
N THR A 271 6.62 -6.10 0.46
CA THR A 271 7.90 -6.81 0.30
C THR A 271 9.08 -5.86 0.50
N LEU A 272 9.05 -4.66 -0.09
CA LEU A 272 10.11 -3.66 0.12
C LEU A 272 10.17 -3.19 1.57
N LEU A 273 9.02 -2.98 2.22
CA LEU A 273 8.95 -2.54 3.61
C LEU A 273 9.54 -3.60 4.56
N LYS A 274 9.18 -4.88 4.40
CA LYS A 274 9.76 -5.98 5.18
C LYS A 274 11.28 -5.99 5.07
N ARG A 275 11.81 -5.99 3.84
CA ARG A 275 13.26 -6.01 3.59
C ARG A 275 13.97 -4.81 4.22
N ARG A 276 13.39 -3.61 4.09
CA ARG A 276 13.93 -2.38 4.67
C ARG A 276 13.98 -2.43 6.19
N LEU A 277 12.91 -2.88 6.85
CA LEU A 277 12.85 -2.96 8.31
C LEU A 277 13.78 -4.04 8.86
N LEU A 278 13.89 -5.19 8.20
CA LEU A 278 14.86 -6.22 8.55
C LEU A 278 16.30 -5.72 8.40
N ALA A 279 16.60 -4.98 7.32
CA ALA A 279 17.90 -4.35 7.13
C ALA A 279 18.21 -3.31 8.22
N ALA A 280 17.22 -2.48 8.59
CA ALA A 280 17.36 -1.53 9.69
C ALA A 280 17.55 -2.24 11.06
N ALA A 281 17.00 -3.46 11.21
CA ALA A 281 17.25 -4.34 12.35
C ALA A 281 18.60 -5.10 12.29
N GLY A 282 19.45 -4.78 11.31
CA GLY A 282 20.80 -5.34 11.19
C GLY A 282 20.89 -6.66 10.42
N TRP A 283 19.82 -7.07 9.73
CA TRP A 283 19.85 -8.25 8.87
C TRP A 283 20.32 -7.91 7.46
N ARG A 284 21.17 -8.76 6.89
CA ARG A 284 21.42 -8.78 5.46
C ARG A 284 20.33 -9.58 4.77
N VAL A 285 19.45 -8.90 4.05
CA VAL A 285 18.30 -9.54 3.39
C VAL A 285 18.63 -9.88 1.93
N ILE A 286 18.60 -11.17 1.62
CA ILE A 286 18.74 -11.74 0.28
C ILE A 286 17.36 -12.12 -0.22
N SER A 287 17.03 -11.78 -1.45
CA SER A 287 15.78 -12.18 -2.11
C SER A 287 16.06 -13.32 -3.06
N VAL A 288 15.19 -14.34 -3.05
CA VAL A 288 15.14 -15.43 -4.05
C VAL A 288 13.81 -15.33 -4.78
N PRO A 289 13.75 -14.61 -5.91
CA PRO A 289 12.52 -14.47 -6.68
C PRO A 289 12.09 -15.79 -7.33
N PHE A 290 10.79 -16.10 -7.29
CA PHE A 290 10.25 -17.33 -7.90
C PHE A 290 10.65 -17.49 -9.37
N PHE A 291 10.63 -16.40 -10.15
CA PHE A 291 10.91 -16.45 -11.58
C PHE A 291 12.40 -16.68 -11.89
N GLU A 292 13.31 -16.30 -10.98
CA GLU A 292 14.72 -16.65 -11.10
C GLU A 292 14.92 -18.11 -10.69
N TRP A 293 14.29 -18.53 -9.59
CA TRP A 293 14.40 -19.90 -9.09
C TRP A 293 13.86 -20.95 -10.07
N ASP A 294 12.69 -20.67 -10.66
CA ASP A 294 12.02 -21.55 -11.62
C ASP A 294 12.81 -21.65 -12.95
N ALA A 295 13.64 -20.65 -13.26
CA ALA A 295 14.52 -20.65 -14.42
C ALA A 295 15.78 -21.51 -14.24
N LEU A 296 16.03 -22.07 -13.05
CA LEU A 296 17.17 -22.94 -12.74
C LEU A 296 16.72 -24.42 -12.79
N PRO A 297 16.94 -25.15 -13.91
CA PRO A 297 16.45 -26.50 -14.09
C PRO A 297 17.20 -27.56 -13.27
N THR A 298 18.46 -27.33 -12.90
CA THR A 298 19.30 -28.33 -12.22
C THR A 298 19.59 -27.98 -10.76
N ALA A 299 19.87 -29.01 -9.96
CA ALA A 299 20.30 -28.84 -8.57
C ALA A 299 21.62 -28.07 -8.46
N SER A 300 22.57 -28.29 -9.38
CA SER A 300 23.86 -27.61 -9.40
C SER A 300 23.74 -26.11 -9.70
N GLU A 301 22.84 -25.73 -10.61
CA GLU A 301 22.56 -24.31 -10.89
C GLU A 301 21.92 -23.61 -9.70
N ARG A 302 20.96 -24.27 -9.03
CA ARG A 302 20.33 -23.77 -7.80
C ARG A 302 21.34 -23.61 -6.66
N GLN A 303 22.23 -24.58 -6.50
CA GLN A 303 23.33 -24.50 -5.54
C GLN A 303 24.24 -23.31 -5.85
N THR A 304 24.71 -23.19 -7.10
CA THR A 304 25.57 -22.09 -7.55
C THR A 304 24.90 -20.72 -7.36
N TYR A 305 23.59 -20.63 -7.59
CA TYR A 305 22.81 -19.42 -7.36
C TYR A 305 22.84 -19.01 -5.88
N LEU A 306 22.56 -19.96 -4.97
CA LEU A 306 22.57 -19.69 -3.54
C LEU A 306 23.97 -19.42 -2.99
N GLU A 307 24.99 -20.14 -3.47
CA GLU A 307 26.40 -19.88 -3.13
C GLU A 307 26.78 -18.44 -3.46
N ARG A 308 26.48 -17.98 -4.68
CA ARG A 308 26.73 -16.59 -5.09
C ARG A 308 25.94 -15.61 -4.24
N ALA A 309 24.66 -15.88 -3.99
CA ALA A 309 23.82 -14.99 -3.19
C ALA A 309 24.35 -14.83 -1.76
N VAL A 310 24.80 -15.92 -1.14
CA VAL A 310 25.36 -15.91 0.22
C VAL A 310 26.79 -15.36 0.26
N ALA A 311 27.61 -15.61 -0.76
CA ALA A 311 29.03 -15.24 -0.82
C ALA A 311 29.33 -13.83 -1.34
N LEU A 312 28.47 -13.21 -2.18
CA LEU A 312 28.64 -11.84 -2.70
C LEU A 312 28.48 -10.75 -1.62
N SER A 313 28.74 -11.10 -0.37
CA SER A 313 28.26 -10.40 0.79
C SER A 313 29.24 -10.45 1.98
N GLU A 314 30.51 -10.79 1.71
CA GLU A 314 31.66 -10.46 2.55
C GLU A 314 32.26 -9.10 2.15
#